data_AF-A0A4U7CBS6-F1
#
_entry.id   AF-A0A4U7CBS6-F1
#
_cell.length_a   1.000
_cell.length_b   1.000
_cell.length_c   1.000
_cell.angle_alpha   90.00
_cell.angle_beta   90.00
_cell.angle_gamma   90.00
#
_symmetry.space_group_name_H-M   'P 1'
#
loop_
_entity.id
_entity.type
_entity.pdbx_description
1 polymer ?
#
loop_
_entity_poly.entity_id
_entity_poly.type
_entity_poly.pdbx_seq_one_letter_code
_entity_poly.pdbx_strand_id
1 'polypeptide(L)'
;MADNDNGRTIGLSRRKMLVGLGAVGVASAGAGLGTTAYFNDTETFENNELTAGELDLFVHVDYSEDQGSFAQYATPEGTFINGNVVGGGEGEPLSIDVEDLKPGDSGEGEFCFSIVDNPAYLWMCGELTANDENGQTEPEADDDSTGGDPGPGMGEIADAMEVSVSYCTPDGEVGNEIVSGSLRDVMLALRAGVPLYGDGDPSAPVANRPAFEGVEAPFDESDEPVVAEQCVCFEWVVPTSVENEIQTDSVTFDFEFYAEQARHNDGANNPCVEFDTVLTTDAGTGVDRNGDGQGDAEGNWITARVSSGPTTVVQVELDGDMYGGGSSGLGEWPSNPNSYVVEANFDVDTDGLSESPNDDFRFGFGSASSGARSAGIANSTSGASGDGGYIRRNTGTGGTNNRTDTAAEDAPGFLAVESADRLTYTFVIDWTSGLPALSSVPTQFVVNEVFASDGGEGVASSNSSNDGRAAIDNVTDASGTITV
;
A
#
# COMPACT_ATOMS: atom_id res chain seq x y z
N MET A 1 26.04 -24.75 53.12
CA MET A 1 26.61 -23.57 52.44
C MET A 1 26.21 -23.75 51.00
N ALA A 2 25.03 -23.25 50.68
CA ALA A 2 24.43 -23.27 49.35
C ALA A 2 24.87 -21.97 48.68
N ASP A 3 25.41 -22.07 47.47
CA ASP A 3 25.59 -20.92 46.59
C ASP A 3 24.78 -21.21 45.33
N ASN A 4 24.09 -20.17 44.88
CA ASN A 4 22.91 -20.21 44.03
C ASN A 4 23.33 -19.86 42.60
N ASP A 5 23.37 -20.85 41.71
CA ASP A 5 23.53 -20.63 40.27
C ASP A 5 22.31 -19.87 39.72
N ASN A 6 22.46 -18.56 39.50
CA ASN A 6 21.49 -17.72 38.78
C ASN A 6 22.17 -17.02 37.59
N GLY A 7 22.94 -17.76 36.79
CA GLY A 7 23.30 -17.35 35.43
C GLY A 7 22.13 -17.60 34.50
N ARG A 8 21.20 -16.64 34.39
CA ARG A 8 20.15 -16.66 33.37
C ARG A 8 20.80 -16.43 32.00
N THR A 9 21.16 -17.51 31.32
CA THR A 9 21.29 -17.53 29.86
C THR A 9 19.88 -17.45 29.28
N ILE A 10 19.40 -16.23 29.00
CA ILE A 10 18.28 -15.99 28.10
C ILE A 10 18.96 -15.56 26.79
N GLY A 11 18.99 -16.46 25.83
CA GLY A 11 19.74 -16.31 24.61
C GLY A 11 19.44 -17.47 23.69
N LEU A 12 18.17 -17.57 23.30
CA LEU A 12 17.58 -18.44 22.28
C LEU A 12 16.21 -17.81 21.94
N SER A 13 15.83 -17.59 20.68
CA SER A 13 15.97 -18.55 19.60
C SER A 13 15.90 -17.90 18.20
N ARG A 14 17.07 -17.88 17.54
CA ARG A 14 17.23 -17.87 16.07
C ARG A 14 16.37 -18.94 15.42
N ARG A 15 15.13 -18.61 15.04
CA ARG A 15 14.27 -19.55 14.32
C ARG A 15 14.63 -19.51 12.83
N LYS A 16 15.81 -20.08 12.55
CA LYS A 16 16.20 -20.75 11.30
C LYS A 16 15.88 -20.01 9.97
N MET A 17 16.78 -19.13 9.55
CA MET A 17 17.28 -19.23 8.18
C MET A 17 18.14 -20.51 8.09
N LEU A 18 17.51 -21.68 7.90
CA LEU A 18 18.22 -22.85 7.40
C LEU A 18 18.21 -22.74 5.89
N VAL A 19 19.24 -22.11 5.33
CA VAL A 19 19.60 -22.26 3.93
C VAL A 19 19.78 -23.76 3.69
N GLY A 20 18.78 -24.37 3.04
CA GLY A 20 18.90 -25.72 2.54
C GLY A 20 19.98 -25.71 1.48
N LEU A 21 21.21 -26.07 1.86
CA LEU A 21 22.24 -26.47 0.90
C LEU A 21 21.77 -27.75 0.21
N GLY A 22 20.85 -27.60 -0.74
CA GLY A 22 20.35 -28.63 -1.63
C GLY A 22 21.21 -28.67 -2.88
N ALA A 23 22.00 -29.73 -3.01
CA ALA A 23 22.92 -29.94 -4.11
C ALA A 23 22.23 -29.78 -5.48
N VAL A 24 22.87 -29.00 -6.36
CA VAL A 24 22.62 -28.90 -7.79
C VAL A 24 22.33 -30.29 -8.37
N GLY A 25 21.11 -30.45 -8.89
CA GLY A 25 20.64 -31.68 -9.49
C GLY A 25 19.66 -31.37 -10.61
N VAL A 26 20.18 -31.18 -11.82
CA VAL A 26 19.39 -31.17 -13.06
C VAL A 26 18.49 -32.41 -13.09
N ALA A 27 17.18 -32.19 -13.01
CA ALA A 27 16.16 -33.18 -13.37
C ALA A 27 15.03 -32.47 -14.13
N SER A 28 15.21 -32.43 -15.44
CA SER A 28 14.19 -32.17 -16.45
C SER A 28 12.90 -32.95 -16.22
N ALA A 29 11.78 -32.27 -16.48
CA ALA A 29 10.46 -32.79 -16.88
C ALA A 29 9.55 -33.42 -15.79
N GLY A 30 8.51 -32.66 -15.42
CA GLY A 30 7.18 -33.19 -15.12
C GLY A 30 6.67 -33.00 -13.69
N ALA A 31 5.50 -32.36 -13.59
CA ALA A 31 4.50 -32.41 -12.52
C ALA A 31 4.62 -31.43 -11.33
N GLY A 32 3.96 -30.27 -11.49
CA GLY A 32 2.95 -29.81 -10.53
C GLY A 32 3.39 -28.77 -9.49
N LEU A 33 2.50 -27.77 -9.34
CA LEU A 33 2.49 -26.67 -8.35
C LEU A 33 3.42 -25.49 -8.65
N GLY A 34 3.27 -24.89 -9.83
CA GLY A 34 3.47 -23.44 -9.97
C GLY A 34 2.23 -22.69 -9.45
N THR A 35 2.41 -21.43 -9.09
CA THR A 35 1.40 -20.40 -8.76
C THR A 35 -0.05 -20.77 -9.13
N THR A 36 -0.97 -20.68 -8.16
CA THR A 36 -2.41 -20.83 -8.43
C THR A 36 -2.91 -19.64 -9.25
N ALA A 37 -2.69 -19.66 -10.57
CA ALA A 37 -3.33 -18.74 -11.47
C ALA A 37 -4.83 -19.09 -11.55
N TYR A 38 -5.67 -18.14 -11.20
CA TYR A 38 -7.12 -18.22 -11.34
C TYR A 38 -7.47 -18.08 -12.84
N PHE A 39 -7.56 -19.20 -13.56
CA PHE A 39 -7.96 -19.19 -14.97
C PHE A 39 -9.48 -18.96 -15.09
N ASN A 40 -9.90 -17.74 -15.45
CA ASN A 40 -11.27 -17.40 -15.82
C ASN A 40 -11.35 -16.84 -17.24
N ASP A 41 -10.88 -17.60 -18.23
CA ASP A 41 -11.21 -17.35 -19.63
C ASP A 41 -12.12 -18.47 -20.16
N THR A 42 -13.42 -18.18 -20.27
CA THR A 42 -14.33 -19.00 -21.07
C THR A 42 -14.39 -18.41 -22.48
N GLU A 43 -13.51 -18.86 -23.38
CA GLU A 43 -13.63 -18.54 -24.81
C GLU A 43 -13.57 -19.83 -25.65
N THR A 44 -14.67 -20.13 -26.32
CA THR A 44 -14.83 -21.28 -27.21
C THR A 44 -14.39 -20.94 -28.63
N PHE A 45 -13.17 -21.26 -29.08
CA PHE A 45 -12.93 -21.39 -30.53
C PHE A 45 -11.91 -22.49 -30.93
N GLU A 46 -12.28 -23.16 -32.02
CA GLU A 46 -11.65 -24.34 -32.60
C GLU A 46 -10.24 -24.06 -33.16
N ASN A 47 -9.25 -24.87 -32.76
CA ASN A 47 -7.92 -25.02 -33.37
C ASN A 47 -6.89 -23.89 -33.20
N ASN A 48 -6.46 -23.60 -31.96
CA ASN A 48 -5.06 -23.27 -31.73
C ASN A 48 -4.63 -23.71 -30.32
N GLU A 49 -3.49 -24.38 -30.27
CA GLU A 49 -2.83 -24.85 -29.06
C GLU A 49 -2.32 -23.62 -28.28
N LEU A 50 -2.99 -23.27 -27.19
CA LEU A 50 -2.53 -22.24 -26.26
C LEU A 50 -1.45 -22.87 -25.37
N THR A 51 -0.18 -22.70 -25.73
CA THR A 51 0.89 -22.84 -24.73
C THR A 51 0.83 -21.59 -23.85
N ALA A 52 0.17 -21.68 -22.70
CA ALA A 52 0.39 -20.71 -21.63
C ALA A 52 1.90 -20.67 -21.37
N GLY A 53 2.52 -19.49 -21.53
CA GLY A 53 3.92 -19.32 -21.18
C GLY A 53 4.10 -19.53 -19.68
N GLU A 54 5.17 -20.21 -19.28
CA GLU A 54 5.61 -20.24 -17.89
C GLU A 54 6.12 -18.83 -17.55
N LEU A 55 5.65 -18.28 -16.42
CA LEU A 55 6.20 -17.05 -15.85
C LEU A 55 6.84 -17.47 -14.54
N ASP A 56 8.16 -17.46 -14.52
CA ASP A 56 8.95 -17.84 -13.34
C ASP A 56 9.74 -16.62 -12.87
N LEU A 57 9.54 -16.24 -11.61
CA LEU A 57 10.18 -15.09 -10.99
C LEU A 57 11.18 -15.58 -9.94
N PHE A 58 12.42 -15.12 -10.07
CA PHE A 58 13.43 -15.22 -9.02
C PHE A 58 13.71 -13.83 -8.49
N VAL A 59 13.70 -13.69 -7.17
CA VAL A 59 14.12 -12.45 -6.49
C VAL A 59 15.41 -12.77 -5.75
N HIS A 60 16.53 -12.25 -6.24
CA HIS A 60 17.82 -12.35 -5.57
C HIS A 60 17.88 -11.31 -4.47
N VAL A 61 18.32 -11.73 -3.28
CA VAL A 61 18.28 -10.94 -2.06
C VAL A 61 19.69 -10.78 -1.53
N ASP A 62 20.12 -9.53 -1.41
CA ASP A 62 21.23 -9.15 -0.55
C ASP A 62 20.68 -8.28 0.58
N TYR A 63 20.84 -8.69 1.82
CA TYR A 63 20.39 -7.93 2.98
C TYR A 63 21.48 -7.92 4.03
N SER A 64 21.72 -6.76 4.63
CA SER A 64 22.62 -6.63 5.77
C SER A 64 22.11 -5.64 6.81
N GLU A 65 22.50 -5.85 8.06
CA GLU A 65 22.15 -5.00 9.19
C GLU A 65 23.32 -4.81 10.15
N ASP A 66 23.38 -3.63 10.75
CA ASP A 66 24.35 -3.25 11.78
C ASP A 66 23.61 -2.74 13.02
N GLN A 67 23.65 -3.55 14.08
CA GLN A 67 23.18 -3.19 15.42
C GLN A 67 24.38 -2.92 16.36
N GLY A 68 25.48 -2.43 15.79
CA GLY A 68 26.72 -2.12 16.49
C GLY A 68 27.32 -3.33 17.21
N SER A 69 27.50 -3.23 18.53
CA SER A 69 28.12 -4.30 19.32
C SER A 69 27.18 -5.46 19.67
N PHE A 70 25.88 -5.32 19.37
CA PHE A 70 24.89 -6.33 19.69
C PHE A 70 24.88 -7.44 18.64
N ALA A 71 24.62 -7.09 17.38
CA ALA A 71 24.60 -8.02 16.26
C ALA A 71 25.00 -7.33 14.95
N GLN A 72 25.53 -8.14 14.04
CA GLN A 72 25.69 -7.82 12.63
C GLN A 72 25.28 -9.06 11.85
N TYR A 73 24.46 -8.87 10.83
CA TYR A 73 23.95 -9.96 10.01
C TYR A 73 23.99 -9.56 8.54
N ALA A 74 24.21 -10.57 7.70
CA ALA A 74 24.08 -10.45 6.26
C ALA A 74 23.57 -11.78 5.70
N THR A 75 22.74 -11.71 4.66
CA THR A 75 22.31 -12.91 3.92
C THR A 75 23.52 -13.58 3.26
N PRO A 76 23.54 -14.92 3.15
CA PRO A 76 24.57 -15.61 2.39
C PRO A 76 24.55 -15.19 0.92
N GLU A 77 25.73 -15.13 0.30
CA GLU A 77 25.84 -14.87 -1.15
C GLU A 77 25.00 -15.88 -1.95
N GLY A 78 24.30 -15.38 -2.97
CA GLY A 78 23.41 -16.18 -3.82
C GLY A 78 22.08 -16.54 -3.17
N THR A 79 21.64 -15.81 -2.14
CA THR A 79 20.28 -15.96 -1.59
C THR A 79 19.25 -15.50 -2.62
N PHE A 80 18.24 -16.33 -2.87
CA PHE A 80 17.13 -15.98 -3.77
C PHE A 80 15.81 -16.54 -3.26
N ILE A 81 14.71 -15.99 -3.76
CA ILE A 81 13.33 -16.42 -3.51
C ILE A 81 12.74 -16.88 -4.84
N ASN A 82 12.06 -18.02 -4.82
CA ASN A 82 11.24 -18.50 -5.93
C ASN A 82 9.97 -19.15 -5.39
N GLY A 83 8.80 -18.72 -5.89
CA GLY A 83 7.50 -19.19 -5.39
C GLY A 83 7.25 -18.89 -3.91
N ASN A 84 7.61 -17.68 -3.46
CA ASN A 84 7.53 -17.22 -2.06
C ASN A 84 8.35 -18.06 -1.07
N VAL A 85 9.37 -18.78 -1.54
CA VAL A 85 10.22 -19.63 -0.73
C VAL A 85 11.69 -19.33 -0.99
N VAL A 86 12.46 -19.13 0.09
CA VAL A 86 13.92 -18.93 0.00
C VAL A 86 14.60 -20.21 -0.52
N GLY A 87 15.37 -20.08 -1.60
CA GLY A 87 16.09 -21.16 -2.29
C GLY A 87 15.22 -22.04 -3.21
N GLY A 88 13.91 -21.79 -3.28
CA GLY A 88 12.93 -22.58 -4.04
C GLY A 88 12.58 -23.94 -3.41
N GLY A 89 11.35 -24.42 -3.66
CA GLY A 89 10.87 -25.74 -3.19
C GLY A 89 10.11 -25.73 -1.86
N GLU A 90 10.42 -26.66 -0.93
CA GLU A 90 9.81 -26.70 0.43
C GLU A 90 10.69 -25.93 1.43
N GLY A 91 10.49 -24.63 1.52
CA GLY A 91 11.16 -23.74 2.48
C GLY A 91 10.18 -22.73 3.07
N GLU A 92 10.70 -21.75 3.79
CA GLU A 92 9.91 -20.71 4.46
C GLU A 92 9.90 -19.42 3.62
N PRO A 93 8.86 -18.57 3.76
CA PRO A 93 8.86 -17.24 3.17
C PRO A 93 9.99 -16.36 3.74
N LEU A 94 10.36 -15.32 3.00
CA LEU A 94 11.26 -14.30 3.51
C LEU A 94 10.49 -13.44 4.52
N SER A 95 10.94 -13.43 5.77
CA SER A 95 10.46 -12.57 6.85
C SER A 95 11.67 -11.88 7.45
N ILE A 96 11.58 -10.56 7.66
CA ILE A 96 12.63 -9.78 8.31
C ILE A 96 12.18 -9.51 9.75
N ASP A 97 12.80 -10.23 10.69
CA ASP A 97 12.59 -10.07 12.12
C ASP A 97 13.78 -9.31 12.71
N VAL A 98 13.56 -8.05 13.10
CA VAL A 98 14.59 -7.24 13.77
C VAL A 98 14.23 -7.09 15.25
N GLU A 99 15.05 -7.68 16.12
CA GLU A 99 14.85 -7.65 17.58
C GLU A 99 15.88 -6.73 18.26
N ASP A 100 15.53 -6.17 19.43
CA ASP A 100 16.41 -5.37 20.29
C ASP A 100 17.00 -4.13 19.57
N LEU A 101 16.15 -3.48 18.76
CA LEU A 101 16.47 -2.27 18.02
C LEU A 101 16.85 -1.14 18.97
N LYS A 102 17.96 -0.47 18.66
CA LYS A 102 18.46 0.68 19.40
C LYS A 102 18.57 1.90 18.50
N PRO A 103 18.48 3.11 19.08
CA PRO A 103 18.76 4.32 18.35
C PRO A 103 20.17 4.28 17.72
N GLY A 104 20.22 4.39 16.40
CA GLY A 104 21.43 4.29 15.58
C GLY A 104 21.63 2.95 14.88
N ASP A 105 20.79 1.94 15.14
CA ASP A 105 20.78 0.70 14.36
C ASP A 105 20.26 0.98 12.94
N SER A 106 20.78 0.24 11.96
CA SER A 106 20.41 0.41 10.55
C SER A 106 20.56 -0.88 9.77
N GLY A 107 19.88 -0.98 8.63
CA GLY A 107 20.07 -2.05 7.66
C GLY A 107 19.73 -1.61 6.25
N GLU A 108 20.18 -2.42 5.30
CA GLU A 108 20.01 -2.21 3.87
C GLU A 108 19.68 -3.55 3.21
N GLY A 109 18.88 -3.52 2.15
CA GLY A 109 18.74 -4.68 1.30
C GLY A 109 18.42 -4.33 -0.15
N GLU A 110 18.75 -5.27 -1.02
CA GLU A 110 18.66 -5.19 -2.47
C GLU A 110 17.91 -6.41 -2.99
N PHE A 111 16.88 -6.15 -3.79
CA PHE A 111 16.03 -7.13 -4.45
C PHE A 111 16.19 -7.01 -5.97
N CYS A 112 16.88 -7.96 -6.58
CA CYS A 112 17.08 -8.01 -8.03
C CYS A 112 16.26 -9.13 -8.68
N PHE A 113 15.71 -8.88 -9.86
CA PHE A 113 14.71 -9.76 -10.45
C PHE A 113 15.27 -10.52 -11.65
N SER A 114 15.04 -11.84 -11.70
CA SER A 114 15.17 -12.64 -12.92
C SER A 114 13.79 -13.15 -13.31
N ILE A 115 13.24 -12.62 -14.40
CA ILE A 115 11.96 -13.06 -14.95
C ILE A 115 12.26 -13.97 -16.13
N VAL A 116 11.94 -15.24 -16.04
CA VAL A 116 12.32 -16.21 -17.08
C VAL A 116 11.36 -16.10 -18.28
N ASP A 117 11.96 -16.14 -19.48
CA ASP A 117 11.32 -16.20 -20.80
C ASP A 117 10.52 -14.98 -21.26
N ASN A 118 9.61 -14.46 -20.45
CA ASN A 118 8.63 -13.46 -20.87
C ASN A 118 8.74 -12.17 -20.05
N PRO A 119 8.66 -10.98 -20.67
CA PRO A 119 8.53 -9.74 -19.93
C PRO A 119 7.31 -9.74 -19.00
N ALA A 120 7.44 -9.08 -17.86
CA ALA A 120 6.38 -9.02 -16.85
C ALA A 120 6.31 -7.65 -16.17
N TYR A 121 5.10 -7.32 -15.73
CA TYR A 121 4.86 -6.24 -14.78
C TYR A 121 5.07 -6.77 -13.37
N LEU A 122 5.82 -6.02 -12.56
CA LEU A 122 6.04 -6.36 -11.17
C LEU A 122 5.24 -5.43 -10.26
N TRP A 123 4.82 -5.98 -9.13
CA TRP A 123 4.22 -5.28 -7.99
C TRP A 123 4.98 -5.66 -6.74
N MET A 124 5.26 -4.67 -5.89
CA MET A 124 5.79 -4.87 -4.54
C MET A 124 4.66 -4.68 -3.55
N CYS A 125 4.44 -5.69 -2.73
CA CYS A 125 3.48 -5.69 -1.64
C CYS A 125 4.21 -5.82 -0.31
N GLY A 126 3.53 -5.48 0.78
CA GLY A 126 4.09 -5.60 2.10
C GLY A 126 3.04 -5.41 3.18
N GLU A 127 3.36 -5.89 4.36
CA GLU A 127 2.48 -5.85 5.52
C GLU A 127 3.30 -5.75 6.79
N LEU A 128 2.84 -4.90 7.71
CA LEU A 128 3.30 -4.87 9.09
C LEU A 128 2.57 -5.98 9.85
N THR A 129 3.27 -7.05 10.23
CA THR A 129 2.65 -8.25 10.81
C THR A 129 2.67 -8.27 12.34
N ALA A 130 3.56 -7.50 12.97
CA ALA A 130 3.59 -7.28 14.42
C ALA A 130 4.24 -5.94 14.77
N ASN A 131 3.77 -5.31 15.85
CA ASN A 131 4.31 -4.05 16.39
C ASN A 131 3.99 -3.97 17.90
N ASP A 132 4.74 -4.72 18.70
CA ASP A 132 4.45 -4.99 20.10
C ASP A 132 5.38 -4.19 21.03
N GLU A 133 4.82 -3.61 22.10
CA GLU A 133 5.52 -2.90 23.19
C GLU A 133 6.39 -3.84 24.06
N ASN A 134 5.98 -5.10 24.25
CA ASN A 134 6.63 -6.09 25.14
C ASN A 134 6.86 -5.67 26.62
N GLY A 135 6.32 -4.55 27.07
CA GLY A 135 6.35 -4.09 28.47
C GLY A 135 7.06 -2.75 28.58
N GLN A 136 7.42 -2.34 29.80
CA GLN A 136 8.29 -1.17 29.97
C GLN A 136 9.34 -1.44 31.03
N THR A 137 10.57 -1.11 30.72
CA THR A 137 11.64 -0.98 31.70
C THR A 137 11.58 0.39 32.39
N GLU A 138 12.30 0.58 33.51
CA GLU A 138 12.37 1.91 34.14
C GLU A 138 12.87 3.02 33.18
N PRO A 139 13.97 2.84 32.41
CA PRO A 139 14.44 3.91 31.54
C PRO A 139 13.46 4.26 30.40
N GLU A 140 12.72 3.28 29.93
CA GLU A 140 11.67 3.45 28.92
C GLU A 140 10.45 4.15 29.52
N ALA A 141 9.96 3.71 30.69
CA ALA A 141 8.85 4.35 31.40
C ALA A 141 9.11 5.81 31.85
N ASP A 142 10.38 6.23 31.89
CA ASP A 142 10.80 7.61 32.18
C ASP A 142 10.67 8.51 30.94
N ASP A 143 10.81 7.95 29.73
CA ASP A 143 10.79 8.66 28.44
C ASP A 143 9.43 8.49 27.73
N ASP A 144 8.84 7.28 27.76
CA ASP A 144 7.45 7.00 27.40
C ASP A 144 6.58 6.76 28.64
N SER A 145 5.51 7.55 28.78
CA SER A 145 4.57 7.42 29.91
C SER A 145 3.25 6.76 29.53
N THR A 146 3.09 6.39 28.26
CA THR A 146 1.86 5.88 27.66
C THR A 146 1.84 4.35 27.56
N GLY A 147 3.02 3.74 27.43
CA GLY A 147 3.27 2.33 27.22
C GLY A 147 2.98 1.84 25.82
N GLY A 148 3.30 2.68 24.85
CA GLY A 148 2.89 2.50 23.47
C GLY A 148 2.14 3.70 22.94
N ASP A 149 2.42 4.07 21.68
CA ASP A 149 1.62 5.02 20.88
C ASP A 149 0.80 4.24 19.82
N PRO A 150 -0.54 4.27 19.87
CA PRO A 150 -1.41 5.23 20.60
C PRO A 150 -1.86 4.81 21.99
N GLY A 151 -1.42 3.67 22.50
CA GLY A 151 -1.72 3.30 23.86
C GLY A 151 -1.09 1.99 24.31
N PRO A 152 -1.38 1.60 25.58
CA PRO A 152 -0.75 0.48 26.24
C PRO A 152 -0.70 -0.81 25.40
N GLY A 153 0.52 -1.25 25.06
CA GLY A 153 0.78 -2.52 24.36
C GLY A 153 1.04 -2.40 22.86
N MET A 154 1.00 -1.20 22.28
CA MET A 154 1.28 -0.95 20.86
C MET A 154 2.66 -0.30 20.73
N GLY A 155 3.64 -0.99 20.15
CA GLY A 155 5.01 -0.46 20.09
C GLY A 155 5.16 0.77 19.19
N GLU A 156 6.19 1.56 19.43
CA GLU A 156 6.50 2.81 18.73
C GLU A 156 7.46 2.61 17.55
N ILE A 157 8.13 1.45 17.45
CA ILE A 157 9.14 1.19 16.41
C ILE A 157 8.61 1.45 14.99
N ALA A 158 7.37 1.04 14.68
CA ALA A 158 6.83 1.24 13.34
C ALA A 158 6.71 2.73 12.95
N ASP A 159 6.45 3.62 13.92
CA ASP A 159 6.37 5.07 13.70
C ASP A 159 7.74 5.74 13.79
N ALA A 160 8.66 5.19 14.58
CA ALA A 160 9.98 5.74 14.87
C ALA A 160 11.06 5.37 13.83
N MET A 161 10.99 4.18 13.23
CA MET A 161 11.95 3.71 12.23
C MET A 161 11.73 4.46 10.91
N GLU A 162 12.79 5.06 10.37
CA GLU A 162 12.76 5.68 9.05
C GLU A 162 13.14 4.65 7.99
N VAL A 163 12.33 4.52 6.94
CA VAL A 163 12.52 3.58 5.84
C VAL A 163 12.46 4.33 4.51
N SER A 164 13.36 3.98 3.60
CA SER A 164 13.35 4.44 2.22
C SER A 164 13.43 3.25 1.28
N VAL A 165 12.55 3.21 0.29
CA VAL A 165 12.54 2.24 -0.80
C VAL A 165 12.78 3.00 -2.09
N SER A 166 13.78 2.57 -2.86
CA SER A 166 14.20 3.22 -4.09
C SER A 166 14.56 2.20 -5.16
N TYR A 167 14.53 2.63 -6.40
CA TYR A 167 15.15 1.92 -7.49
C TYR A 167 16.67 1.93 -7.33
N CYS A 168 17.35 0.84 -7.70
CA CYS A 168 18.80 0.76 -7.77
C CYS A 168 19.26 -0.16 -8.89
N THR A 169 20.55 -0.13 -9.24
CA THR A 169 21.15 -1.08 -10.18
C THR A 169 21.75 -2.29 -9.44
N PRO A 170 22.04 -3.41 -10.12
CA PRO A 170 22.72 -4.57 -9.51
C PRO A 170 24.12 -4.29 -8.93
N ASP A 171 24.68 -3.10 -9.19
CA ASP A 171 25.94 -2.64 -8.60
C ASP A 171 25.70 -1.78 -7.33
N GLY A 172 24.44 -1.66 -6.87
CA GLY A 172 24.04 -0.84 -5.74
C GLY A 172 23.95 0.67 -6.03
N GLU A 173 23.90 1.09 -7.31
CA GLU A 173 23.75 2.52 -7.61
C GLU A 173 22.29 2.95 -7.40
N VAL A 174 22.05 3.81 -6.39
CA VAL A 174 20.73 4.34 -6.05
C VAL A 174 20.16 5.23 -7.16
N GLY A 175 18.94 4.93 -7.56
CA GLY A 175 18.13 5.60 -8.57
C GLY A 175 17.00 6.43 -7.98
N ASN A 176 15.83 6.40 -8.62
CA ASN A 176 14.66 7.19 -8.19
C ASN A 176 14.03 6.60 -6.92
N GLU A 177 13.59 7.46 -6.00
CA GLU A 177 12.83 7.07 -4.82
C GLU A 177 11.45 6.53 -5.23
N ILE A 178 11.02 5.45 -4.58
CA ILE A 178 9.70 4.82 -4.78
C ILE A 178 8.76 5.28 -3.66
N VAL A 179 9.17 5.08 -2.41
CA VAL A 179 8.43 5.52 -1.21
C VAL A 179 9.41 5.67 -0.05
N SER A 180 9.20 6.68 0.79
CA SER A 180 9.96 6.87 2.03
C SER A 180 9.09 7.47 3.12
N GLY A 181 9.46 7.27 4.38
CA GLY A 181 8.70 7.72 5.54
C GLY A 181 9.02 6.91 6.79
N SER A 182 8.09 6.86 7.73
CA SER A 182 8.17 5.86 8.81
C SER A 182 7.98 4.45 8.23
N LEU A 183 8.44 3.42 8.94
CA LEU A 183 8.17 2.02 8.57
C LEU A 183 6.65 1.80 8.40
N ARG A 184 5.82 2.38 9.26
CA ARG A 184 4.36 2.34 9.14
C ARG A 184 3.91 2.93 7.81
N ASP A 185 4.36 4.12 7.44
CA ASP A 185 3.94 4.77 6.18
C ASP A 185 4.33 3.94 4.96
N VAL A 186 5.57 3.41 4.94
CA VAL A 186 6.05 2.54 3.86
C VAL A 186 5.25 1.25 3.79
N MET A 187 4.96 0.61 4.93
CA MET A 187 4.14 -0.60 4.96
C MET A 187 2.69 -0.34 4.53
N LEU A 188 2.11 0.82 4.85
CA LEU A 188 0.78 1.20 4.33
C LEU A 188 0.80 1.37 2.81
N ALA A 189 1.86 1.97 2.25
CA ALA A 189 2.00 2.12 0.81
C ALA A 189 2.15 0.76 0.12
N LEU A 190 2.95 -0.13 0.69
CA LEU A 190 3.11 -1.49 0.18
C LEU A 190 1.86 -2.35 0.37
N ARG A 191 1.07 -2.10 1.41
CA ARG A 191 -0.24 -2.73 1.60
C ARG A 191 -1.24 -2.29 0.53
N ALA A 192 -1.21 -1.03 0.12
CA ALA A 192 -1.93 -0.57 -1.07
C ALA A 192 -1.41 -1.20 -2.37
N GLY A 193 -0.16 -1.67 -2.37
CA GLY A 193 0.53 -2.23 -3.51
C GLY A 193 1.23 -1.17 -4.35
N VAL A 194 2.53 -1.36 -4.56
CA VAL A 194 3.38 -0.44 -5.32
C VAL A 194 3.73 -1.07 -6.68
N PRO A 195 3.28 -0.49 -7.80
CA PRO A 195 3.67 -0.97 -9.11
C PRO A 195 5.14 -0.64 -9.38
N LEU A 196 5.90 -1.62 -9.86
CA LEU A 196 7.31 -1.43 -10.23
C LEU A 196 7.46 -1.22 -11.74
N TYR A 197 8.43 -0.39 -12.12
CA TYR A 197 8.69 0.06 -13.49
C TYR A 197 10.05 -0.46 -13.95
N GLY A 198 10.10 -1.14 -15.09
CA GLY A 198 11.32 -1.78 -15.61
C GLY A 198 12.41 -0.80 -16.04
N ASP A 199 12.09 0.48 -16.20
CA ASP A 199 13.03 1.58 -16.47
C ASP A 199 13.39 2.41 -15.22
N GLY A 200 12.86 2.04 -14.04
CA GLY A 200 13.10 2.73 -12.79
C GLY A 200 12.46 4.12 -12.67
N ASP A 201 11.47 4.46 -13.51
CA ASP A 201 10.77 5.74 -13.47
C ASP A 201 9.29 5.57 -13.09
N PRO A 202 8.91 5.93 -11.85
CA PRO A 202 7.53 5.76 -11.37
C PRO A 202 6.55 6.82 -11.90
N SER A 203 6.94 7.68 -12.84
CA SER A 203 6.09 8.76 -13.37
C SER A 203 5.09 8.31 -14.45
N ALA A 204 5.29 7.12 -15.03
CA ALA A 204 4.37 6.60 -16.05
C ALA A 204 3.04 6.11 -15.41
N PRO A 205 1.92 6.09 -16.16
CA PRO A 205 0.70 5.46 -15.71
C PRO A 205 0.91 3.97 -15.41
N VAL A 206 0.17 3.43 -14.43
CA VAL A 206 0.28 2.02 -14.02
C VAL A 206 -0.04 1.07 -15.18
N ALA A 207 -1.08 1.41 -15.96
CA ALA A 207 -1.47 0.66 -17.14
C ALA A 207 -0.48 0.88 -18.29
N ASN A 208 -0.02 -0.23 -18.88
CA ASN A 208 0.98 -0.28 -19.94
C ASN A 208 2.31 0.38 -19.58
N ARG A 209 2.67 0.35 -18.29
CA ARG A 209 3.98 0.84 -17.82
C ARG A 209 5.14 0.08 -18.47
N PRO A 210 6.38 0.58 -18.44
CA PRO A 210 7.55 -0.20 -18.80
C PRO A 210 7.62 -1.51 -18.00
N ALA A 211 7.53 -2.64 -18.72
CA ALA A 211 7.68 -3.97 -18.14
C ALA A 211 9.17 -4.28 -17.88
N PHE A 212 9.43 -5.19 -16.94
CA PHE A 212 10.76 -5.77 -16.79
C PHE A 212 10.99 -6.80 -17.89
N GLU A 213 12.14 -6.73 -18.55
CA GLU A 213 12.49 -7.64 -19.63
C GLU A 213 12.78 -9.06 -19.11
N GLY A 214 12.42 -10.05 -19.92
CA GLY A 214 12.69 -11.45 -19.60
C GLY A 214 14.14 -11.85 -19.85
N VAL A 215 14.66 -12.76 -19.03
CA VAL A 215 15.97 -13.41 -19.18
C VAL A 215 15.82 -14.86 -19.63
N GLU A 216 16.83 -15.41 -20.31
CA GLU A 216 16.78 -16.81 -20.79
C GLU A 216 16.87 -17.83 -19.65
N ALA A 217 17.56 -17.47 -18.56
CA ALA A 217 17.73 -18.28 -17.36
C ALA A 217 18.02 -17.36 -16.17
N PRO A 218 17.68 -17.77 -14.93
CA PRO A 218 17.92 -16.96 -13.74
C PRO A 218 19.38 -16.96 -13.27
N PHE A 219 20.19 -17.92 -13.73
CA PHE A 219 21.62 -18.04 -13.42
C PHE A 219 22.40 -18.38 -14.69
N ASP A 220 23.66 -17.93 -14.77
CA ASP A 220 24.56 -18.23 -15.86
C ASP A 220 25.33 -19.56 -15.68
N GLU A 221 26.27 -19.89 -16.59
CA GLU A 221 27.08 -21.11 -16.50
C GLU A 221 28.01 -21.15 -15.27
N SER A 222 28.21 -20.01 -14.62
CA SER A 222 29.03 -19.82 -13.43
C SER A 222 28.21 -19.80 -12.13
N ASP A 223 26.90 -20.02 -12.21
CA ASP A 223 25.96 -19.94 -11.07
C ASP A 223 25.76 -18.51 -10.54
N GLU A 224 26.11 -17.50 -11.36
CA GLU A 224 25.91 -16.09 -11.02
C GLU A 224 24.50 -15.64 -11.46
N PRO A 225 23.80 -14.82 -10.65
CA PRO A 225 22.49 -14.26 -11.01
C PRO A 225 22.48 -13.51 -12.34
N VAL A 226 21.50 -13.81 -13.19
CA VAL A 226 21.21 -13.04 -14.41
C VAL A 226 19.96 -12.20 -14.16
N VAL A 227 20.16 -10.95 -13.78
CA VAL A 227 19.10 -10.06 -13.30
C VAL A 227 18.75 -8.97 -14.29
N ALA A 228 17.56 -8.38 -14.12
CA ALA A 228 17.16 -7.16 -14.81
C ALA A 228 18.09 -5.99 -14.48
N GLU A 229 18.12 -4.98 -15.35
CA GLU A 229 18.90 -3.76 -15.11
C GLU A 229 18.43 -2.98 -13.88
N GLN A 230 17.14 -3.14 -13.54
CA GLN A 230 16.49 -2.43 -12.45
C GLN A 230 16.22 -3.39 -11.28
N CYS A 231 16.71 -3.02 -10.10
CA CYS A 231 16.46 -3.66 -8.81
C CYS A 231 15.71 -2.69 -7.87
N VAL A 232 15.28 -3.19 -6.72
CA VAL A 232 14.72 -2.37 -5.64
C VAL A 232 15.62 -2.47 -4.42
N CYS A 233 16.05 -1.32 -3.92
CA CYS A 233 16.82 -1.21 -2.68
C CYS A 233 15.93 -0.62 -1.59
N PHE A 234 16.08 -1.12 -0.37
CA PHE A 234 15.48 -0.52 0.82
C PHE A 234 16.55 -0.29 1.87
N GLU A 235 16.42 0.82 2.57
CA GLU A 235 17.28 1.21 3.69
C GLU A 235 16.39 1.55 4.87
N TRP A 236 16.81 1.14 6.07
CA TRP A 236 16.15 1.52 7.30
C TRP A 236 17.16 2.00 8.34
N VAL A 237 16.74 2.95 9.16
CA VAL A 237 17.51 3.47 10.28
C VAL A 237 16.57 3.80 11.44
N VAL A 238 17.01 3.50 12.66
CA VAL A 238 16.37 4.01 13.86
C VAL A 238 17.05 5.32 14.26
N PRO A 239 16.39 6.48 14.17
CA PRO A 239 17.01 7.76 14.49
C PRO A 239 17.49 7.81 15.94
N THR A 240 18.63 8.48 16.17
CA THR A 240 19.18 8.60 17.54
C THR A 240 18.32 9.43 18.50
N SER A 241 17.36 10.19 17.97
CA SER A 241 16.40 11.00 18.71
C SER A 241 15.28 10.20 19.39
N VAL A 242 15.10 8.93 19.05
CA VAL A 242 14.08 8.04 19.65
C VAL A 242 14.45 7.65 21.09
N GLU A 243 15.74 7.72 21.43
CA GLU A 243 16.25 7.47 22.79
C GLU A 243 15.75 6.15 23.43
N ASN A 244 15.11 6.17 24.59
CA ASN A 244 14.73 4.94 25.31
C ASN A 244 13.29 4.52 25.06
N GLU A 245 12.54 5.24 24.22
CA GLU A 245 11.11 5.03 24.01
C GLU A 245 10.80 3.64 23.43
N ILE A 246 11.71 3.05 22.64
CA ILE A 246 11.50 1.77 21.92
C ILE A 246 12.21 0.56 22.54
N GLN A 247 12.71 0.65 23.78
CA GLN A 247 13.73 -0.30 24.27
C GLN A 247 13.26 -1.75 24.33
N THR A 248 12.00 -2.00 24.67
CA THR A 248 11.47 -3.36 24.75
C THR A 248 10.64 -3.75 23.54
N ASP A 249 10.30 -2.79 22.70
CA ASP A 249 9.50 -2.97 21.50
C ASP A 249 10.08 -3.99 20.51
N SER A 250 9.18 -4.54 19.70
CA SER A 250 9.53 -5.38 18.56
C SER A 250 8.61 -5.11 17.38
N VAL A 251 9.16 -5.19 16.17
CA VAL A 251 8.41 -5.05 14.93
C VAL A 251 8.73 -6.22 13.99
N THR A 252 7.73 -6.71 13.28
CA THR A 252 7.88 -7.68 12.18
C THR A 252 7.12 -7.18 10.97
N PHE A 253 7.73 -7.29 9.79
CA PHE A 253 7.12 -6.92 8.52
C PHE A 253 7.63 -7.81 7.39
N ASP A 254 6.79 -7.94 6.36
CA ASP A 254 7.05 -8.79 5.20
C ASP A 254 7.06 -7.99 3.90
N PHE A 255 7.86 -8.45 2.94
CA PHE A 255 7.85 -7.99 1.56
C PHE A 255 7.46 -9.13 0.63
N GLU A 256 6.56 -8.85 -0.32
CA GLU A 256 6.17 -9.79 -1.36
C GLU A 256 6.30 -9.16 -2.74
N PHE A 257 6.64 -9.98 -3.73
CA PHE A 257 6.74 -9.55 -5.12
C PHE A 257 5.82 -10.40 -6.00
N TYR A 258 5.01 -9.73 -6.81
CA TYR A 258 4.10 -10.38 -7.74
C TYR A 258 4.50 -10.02 -9.17
N ALA A 259 4.52 -11.02 -10.05
CA ALA A 259 4.76 -10.86 -11.46
C ALA A 259 3.51 -11.20 -12.28
N GLU A 260 3.18 -10.34 -13.24
CA GLU A 260 2.13 -10.57 -14.22
C GLU A 260 2.72 -10.45 -15.63
N GLN A 261 2.52 -11.47 -16.48
CA GLN A 261 3.09 -11.48 -17.83
C GLN A 261 2.56 -10.32 -18.69
N ALA A 262 3.46 -9.60 -19.37
CA ALA A 262 3.10 -8.39 -20.11
C ALA A 262 2.40 -8.64 -21.46
N ARG A 263 2.46 -9.86 -22.02
CA ARG A 263 1.95 -10.15 -23.38
C ARG A 263 0.45 -9.95 -23.53
N HIS A 264 -0.31 -10.22 -22.47
CA HIS A 264 -1.77 -10.27 -22.49
C HIS A 264 -2.42 -9.38 -21.42
N ASN A 265 -1.61 -8.71 -20.61
CA ASN A 265 -2.06 -7.84 -19.54
C ASN A 265 -1.49 -6.44 -19.77
N ASP A 266 -2.10 -5.44 -19.17
CA ASP A 266 -1.60 -4.07 -19.14
C ASP A 266 -0.90 -3.73 -17.82
N GLY A 267 -0.87 -4.67 -16.86
CA GLY A 267 -0.24 -4.49 -15.56
C GLY A 267 -1.07 -3.66 -14.58
N ALA A 268 -2.28 -3.21 -14.95
CA ALA A 268 -3.12 -2.38 -14.09
C ALA A 268 -3.75 -3.18 -12.93
N ASN A 269 -3.86 -4.50 -13.07
CA ASN A 269 -4.39 -5.36 -12.02
C ASN A 269 -3.41 -5.42 -10.83
N ASN A 270 -3.85 -4.89 -9.69
CA ASN A 270 -3.09 -4.89 -8.45
C ASN A 270 -3.30 -6.20 -7.67
N PRO A 271 -2.26 -7.04 -7.51
CA PRO A 271 -2.37 -8.32 -6.81
C PRO A 271 -2.22 -8.21 -5.29
N CYS A 272 -1.79 -7.06 -4.76
CA CYS A 272 -1.52 -6.88 -3.33
C CYS A 272 -2.78 -6.78 -2.47
N VAL A 273 -3.93 -6.50 -3.11
CA VAL A 273 -5.18 -6.20 -2.41
C VAL A 273 -6.30 -7.10 -2.93
N GLU A 274 -6.84 -7.92 -2.04
CA GLU A 274 -8.09 -8.64 -2.29
C GLU A 274 -9.27 -7.78 -1.83
N PHE A 275 -10.09 -7.33 -2.78
CA PHE A 275 -11.29 -6.55 -2.47
C PHE A 275 -12.49 -7.46 -2.21
N ASP A 276 -13.11 -7.33 -1.05
CA ASP A 276 -14.30 -8.08 -0.64
C ASP A 276 -15.61 -7.36 -0.97
N THR A 277 -15.55 -6.05 -1.19
CA THR A 277 -16.71 -5.20 -1.44
C THR A 277 -16.46 -4.33 -2.66
N VAL A 278 -17.45 -4.27 -3.57
CA VAL A 278 -17.42 -3.40 -4.75
C VAL A 278 -18.70 -2.59 -4.79
N LEU A 279 -18.52 -1.28 -4.95
CA LEU A 279 -19.54 -0.25 -4.94
C LEU A 279 -19.46 0.51 -6.26
N THR A 280 -20.57 0.62 -6.98
CA THR A 280 -20.60 1.30 -8.28
C THR A 280 -21.69 2.36 -8.33
N THR A 281 -21.41 3.41 -9.08
CA THR A 281 -22.42 4.39 -9.52
C THR A 281 -23.44 3.75 -10.48
N ASP A 282 -24.55 4.43 -10.73
CA ASP A 282 -25.47 4.07 -11.81
C ASP A 282 -24.81 4.30 -13.18
N ALA A 283 -25.03 3.38 -14.12
CA ALA A 283 -24.46 3.51 -15.46
C ALA A 283 -24.95 4.78 -16.19
N GLY A 284 -24.02 5.49 -16.83
CA GLY A 284 -24.28 6.66 -17.65
C GLY A 284 -23.60 6.61 -19.02
N THR A 285 -23.80 7.66 -19.80
CA THR A 285 -23.11 7.88 -21.08
C THR A 285 -21.85 8.71 -20.87
N GLY A 286 -20.72 8.28 -21.43
CA GLY A 286 -19.43 8.96 -21.34
C GLY A 286 -19.34 10.21 -22.24
N VAL A 287 -18.15 10.81 -22.28
CA VAL A 287 -17.88 12.02 -23.09
C VAL A 287 -18.05 11.71 -24.58
N ASP A 288 -18.71 12.60 -25.32
CA ASP A 288 -18.76 12.60 -26.79
C ASP A 288 -17.52 13.34 -27.31
N ARG A 289 -16.39 12.63 -27.49
CA ARG A 289 -15.13 13.25 -27.97
C ARG A 289 -15.19 13.51 -29.47
N ASN A 290 -16.05 12.82 -30.20
CA ASN A 290 -16.11 12.86 -31.66
C ASN A 290 -17.12 13.90 -32.20
N GLY A 291 -18.00 14.42 -31.34
CA GLY A 291 -18.97 15.47 -31.62
C GLY A 291 -20.19 15.02 -32.42
N ASP A 292 -20.52 13.73 -32.42
CA ASP A 292 -21.67 13.16 -33.15
C ASP A 292 -22.99 13.20 -32.36
N GLY A 293 -22.94 13.64 -31.11
CA GLY A 293 -24.07 13.71 -30.19
C GLY A 293 -24.36 12.42 -29.43
N GLN A 294 -23.47 11.43 -29.47
CA GLN A 294 -23.52 10.20 -28.69
C GLN A 294 -22.28 10.09 -27.79
N GLY A 295 -22.45 9.62 -26.56
CA GLY A 295 -21.31 9.33 -25.69
C GLY A 295 -20.45 8.22 -26.30
N ASP A 296 -19.13 8.34 -26.21
CA ASP A 296 -18.21 7.34 -26.79
C ASP A 296 -18.23 6.00 -26.03
N ALA A 297 -18.78 5.99 -24.80
CA ALA A 297 -18.88 4.82 -23.93
C ALA A 297 -20.18 4.85 -23.09
N GLU A 298 -20.54 3.69 -22.53
CA GLU A 298 -21.58 3.53 -21.51
C GLU A 298 -20.99 2.70 -20.35
N GLY A 299 -21.07 3.22 -19.14
CA GLY A 299 -20.40 2.62 -17.99
C GLY A 299 -20.73 3.29 -16.66
N ASN A 300 -20.18 2.74 -15.59
CA ASN A 300 -20.19 3.38 -14.27
C ASN A 300 -19.16 4.52 -14.30
N TRP A 301 -19.44 5.61 -13.63
CA TRP A 301 -18.51 6.72 -13.55
C TRP A 301 -17.47 6.52 -12.46
N ILE A 302 -17.92 6.07 -11.28
CA ILE A 302 -17.06 5.69 -10.15
C ILE A 302 -17.28 4.23 -9.81
N THR A 303 -16.16 3.53 -9.59
CA THR A 303 -16.10 2.23 -8.94
C THR A 303 -15.26 2.38 -7.66
N ALA A 304 -15.83 2.04 -6.51
CA ALA A 304 -15.10 1.98 -5.26
C ALA A 304 -14.98 0.52 -4.81
N ARG A 305 -13.78 0.10 -4.43
CA ARG A 305 -13.47 -1.26 -3.97
C ARG A 305 -12.92 -1.17 -2.57
N VAL A 306 -13.38 -2.06 -1.69
CA VAL A 306 -12.94 -2.09 -0.29
C VAL A 306 -12.36 -3.47 0.02
N SER A 307 -11.19 -3.46 0.64
CA SER A 307 -10.58 -4.60 1.31
C SER A 307 -10.70 -4.34 2.79
N SER A 308 -11.55 -5.09 3.48
CA SER A 308 -11.76 -4.97 4.92
C SER A 308 -10.68 -5.71 5.70
N GLY A 309 -10.45 -5.27 6.93
CA GLY A 309 -9.38 -5.79 7.78
C GLY A 309 -8.93 -4.73 8.79
N PRO A 310 -8.10 -5.12 9.77
CA PRO A 310 -7.42 -4.19 10.68
C PRO A 310 -6.73 -3.04 9.93
N THR A 311 -6.19 -3.33 8.75
CA THR A 311 -5.81 -2.35 7.74
C THR A 311 -6.77 -2.43 6.56
N THR A 312 -7.65 -1.44 6.45
CA THR A 312 -8.65 -1.33 5.38
C THR A 312 -8.09 -0.56 4.18
N VAL A 313 -8.29 -1.08 2.97
CA VAL A 313 -7.93 -0.39 1.72
C VAL A 313 -9.20 -0.02 0.96
N VAL A 314 -9.33 1.25 0.57
CA VAL A 314 -10.40 1.75 -0.29
C VAL A 314 -9.79 2.28 -1.58
N GLN A 315 -10.06 1.62 -2.69
CA GLN A 315 -9.65 2.10 -4.01
C GLN A 315 -10.85 2.72 -4.73
N VAL A 316 -10.72 3.98 -5.12
CA VAL A 316 -11.73 4.73 -5.88
C VAL A 316 -11.20 4.94 -7.29
N GLU A 317 -11.85 4.30 -8.25
CA GLU A 317 -11.53 4.36 -9.68
C GLU A 317 -12.57 5.24 -10.38
N LEU A 318 -12.09 6.29 -11.05
CA LEU A 318 -12.85 7.14 -11.95
C LEU A 318 -12.69 6.58 -13.36
N ASP A 319 -13.80 6.22 -14.00
CA ASP A 319 -13.77 5.64 -15.33
C ASP A 319 -13.27 6.68 -16.35
N GLY A 320 -12.11 6.43 -16.96
CA GLY A 320 -11.47 7.32 -17.93
C GLY A 320 -12.26 7.46 -19.24
N ASP A 321 -13.12 6.52 -19.59
CA ASP A 321 -14.03 6.67 -20.73
C ASP A 321 -15.15 7.66 -20.41
N MET A 322 -15.55 7.73 -19.14
CA MET A 322 -16.61 8.59 -18.61
C MET A 322 -16.14 10.00 -18.26
N TYR A 323 -15.03 10.10 -17.53
CA TYR A 323 -14.43 11.36 -17.10
C TYR A 323 -13.47 11.94 -18.13
N GLY A 324 -12.83 11.11 -18.95
CA GLY A 324 -11.71 11.50 -19.79
C GLY A 324 -10.42 11.69 -18.97
N GLY A 325 -9.28 11.25 -19.51
CA GLY A 325 -7.95 11.54 -18.95
C GLY A 325 -7.20 12.58 -19.78
N GLY A 326 -6.57 13.57 -19.13
CA GLY A 326 -5.61 14.48 -19.78
C GLY A 326 -5.89 15.99 -19.66
N SER A 327 -5.30 16.76 -20.57
CA SER A 327 -5.40 18.23 -20.64
C SER A 327 -5.91 18.73 -22.00
N SER A 328 -6.68 17.90 -22.72
CA SER A 328 -7.15 18.21 -24.08
C SER A 328 -8.15 19.38 -24.12
N GLY A 329 -8.71 19.76 -22.96
CA GLY A 329 -9.70 20.82 -22.83
C GLY A 329 -11.12 20.39 -23.22
N LEU A 330 -11.36 19.07 -23.33
CA LEU A 330 -12.68 18.47 -23.57
C LEU A 330 -13.41 18.07 -22.26
N GLY A 331 -12.96 18.61 -21.12
CA GLY A 331 -13.55 18.39 -19.80
C GLY A 331 -13.10 17.10 -19.08
N GLU A 332 -11.86 16.69 -19.39
CA GLU A 332 -11.17 15.57 -18.72
C GLU A 332 -10.96 15.84 -17.22
N TRP A 333 -10.99 14.80 -16.40
CA TRP A 333 -10.79 14.90 -14.96
C TRP A 333 -9.30 15.10 -14.60
N PRO A 334 -8.98 15.93 -13.59
CA PRO A 334 -9.82 16.99 -13.04
C PRO A 334 -9.81 18.22 -13.97
N SER A 335 -11.00 18.73 -14.34
CA SER A 335 -11.10 19.92 -15.19
C SER A 335 -10.78 21.20 -14.41
N ASN A 336 -10.92 21.20 -13.08
CA ASN A 336 -10.42 22.23 -12.19
C ASN A 336 -9.38 21.60 -11.26
N PRO A 337 -8.11 21.49 -11.69
CA PRO A 337 -7.03 20.84 -10.93
C PRO A 337 -6.72 21.53 -9.58
N ASN A 338 -7.34 22.67 -9.31
CA ASN A 338 -7.15 23.47 -8.11
C ASN A 338 -8.31 23.33 -7.11
N SER A 339 -9.32 22.53 -7.39
CA SER A 339 -10.50 22.43 -6.53
C SER A 339 -11.14 21.05 -6.46
N TYR A 340 -10.52 20.04 -7.10
CA TYR A 340 -11.05 18.68 -7.06
C TYR A 340 -10.86 18.02 -5.70
N VAL A 341 -11.74 17.06 -5.41
CA VAL A 341 -11.77 16.22 -4.22
C VAL A 341 -12.36 14.85 -4.56
N VAL A 342 -11.81 13.80 -3.96
CA VAL A 342 -12.36 12.44 -3.93
C VAL A 342 -12.46 12.03 -2.47
N GLU A 343 -13.60 11.51 -2.03
CA GLU A 343 -13.84 11.22 -0.62
C GLU A 343 -14.69 9.95 -0.45
N ALA A 344 -14.35 9.15 0.55
CA ALA A 344 -15.08 7.98 1.01
C ALA A 344 -15.59 8.22 2.44
N ASN A 345 -16.86 7.93 2.66
CA ASN A 345 -17.59 8.25 3.89
C ASN A 345 -18.04 6.99 4.62
N PHE A 346 -17.66 6.87 5.88
CA PHE A 346 -17.72 5.65 6.70
C PHE A 346 -18.50 5.91 7.98
N ASP A 347 -19.46 5.05 8.31
CA ASP A 347 -20.05 4.93 9.65
C ASP A 347 -19.32 3.81 10.40
N VAL A 348 -18.82 4.06 11.61
CA VAL A 348 -17.87 3.18 12.33
C VAL A 348 -18.39 2.91 13.74
N ASP A 349 -18.44 1.64 14.15
CA ASP A 349 -19.08 1.19 15.39
C ASP A 349 -18.43 1.69 16.69
N THR A 350 -17.14 2.06 16.65
CA THR A 350 -16.37 2.54 17.80
C THR A 350 -16.03 4.03 17.73
N ASP A 351 -16.75 4.80 16.88
CA ASP A 351 -16.52 6.23 16.73
C ASP A 351 -16.78 7.02 18.04
N GLY A 352 -17.42 6.42 19.04
CA GLY A 352 -17.69 7.04 20.35
C GLY A 352 -18.80 8.08 20.29
N LEU A 353 -19.54 8.14 19.18
CA LEU A 353 -20.78 8.87 19.02
C LEU A 353 -21.90 7.84 19.05
N SER A 354 -23.05 8.18 19.61
CA SER A 354 -24.22 7.28 19.47
C SER A 354 -24.54 7.09 17.99
N GLU A 355 -24.98 5.89 17.56
CA GLU A 355 -25.49 5.45 16.23
C GLU A 355 -26.42 6.43 15.47
N SER A 356 -25.99 7.66 15.27
CA SER A 356 -26.66 8.70 14.52
C SER A 356 -26.22 8.50 13.08
N PRO A 357 -27.14 8.34 12.11
CA PRO A 357 -26.79 8.09 10.70
C PRO A 357 -25.99 9.21 10.00
N ASN A 358 -25.60 10.26 10.71
CA ASN A 358 -24.84 11.40 10.18
C ASN A 358 -23.50 11.62 10.92
N ASP A 359 -23.18 10.75 11.88
CA ASP A 359 -21.86 10.73 12.51
C ASP A 359 -21.00 9.83 11.61
N ASP A 360 -19.96 10.42 11.01
CA ASP A 360 -19.22 9.76 9.94
C ASP A 360 -17.73 10.14 9.92
N PHE A 361 -16.90 9.18 9.53
CA PHE A 361 -15.51 9.36 9.15
C PHE A 361 -15.42 9.56 7.65
N ARG A 362 -14.65 10.57 7.24
CA ARG A 362 -14.44 10.92 5.84
C ARG A 362 -12.96 10.83 5.55
N PHE A 363 -12.61 9.97 4.62
CA PHE A 363 -11.26 9.78 4.12
C PHE A 363 -11.22 10.35 2.71
N GLY A 364 -10.31 11.26 2.41
CA GLY A 364 -10.32 11.90 1.10
C GLY A 364 -8.97 12.35 0.60
N PHE A 365 -8.93 12.63 -0.70
CA PHE A 365 -7.83 13.27 -1.40
C PHE A 365 -8.34 14.56 -2.03
N GLY A 366 -7.54 15.62 -2.03
CA GLY A 366 -7.94 16.86 -2.68
C GLY A 366 -6.78 17.75 -3.04
N SER A 367 -7.03 18.65 -3.99
CA SER A 367 -6.02 19.60 -4.46
C SER A 367 -5.61 20.63 -3.41
N ALA A 368 -4.40 21.17 -3.56
CA ALA A 368 -3.78 22.19 -2.70
C ALA A 368 -4.62 23.46 -2.47
N SER A 369 -5.52 23.76 -3.40
CA SER A 369 -6.30 25.00 -3.41
C SER A 369 -7.80 24.78 -3.27
N SER A 370 -8.22 23.56 -2.97
CA SER A 370 -9.59 23.21 -2.59
C SER A 370 -10.00 23.78 -1.22
N GLY A 371 -9.59 25.00 -0.84
CA GLY A 371 -9.83 25.57 0.50
C GLY A 371 -9.26 24.66 1.60
N ALA A 372 -9.91 24.57 2.76
CA ALA A 372 -9.61 23.51 3.75
C ALA A 372 -10.26 22.16 3.34
N ARG A 373 -10.02 21.80 2.07
CA ARG A 373 -10.52 20.68 1.23
C ARG A 373 -12.05 20.62 1.07
N SER A 374 -12.56 21.30 0.03
CA SER A 374 -13.59 22.35 0.11
C SER A 374 -14.96 22.02 0.73
N ALA A 375 -15.10 22.28 2.04
CA ALA A 375 -16.34 22.75 2.72
C ALA A 375 -16.17 23.04 4.24
N GLY A 376 -14.96 23.02 4.82
CA GLY A 376 -14.77 23.11 6.28
C GLY A 376 -13.59 23.96 6.74
N ILE A 377 -13.89 25.08 7.42
CA ILE A 377 -13.04 25.89 8.34
C ILE A 377 -11.85 26.71 7.77
N ALA A 378 -11.92 28.03 8.01
CA ALA A 378 -10.92 29.05 7.71
C ALA A 378 -9.78 29.17 8.75
N ASN A 379 -9.44 28.09 9.47
CA ASN A 379 -8.59 28.14 10.67
C ASN A 379 -7.82 26.84 10.97
N SER A 380 -7.56 25.99 9.96
CA SER A 380 -6.52 24.96 10.10
C SER A 380 -5.15 25.64 10.22
N THR A 381 -4.37 25.28 11.24
CA THR A 381 -2.98 25.74 11.41
C THR A 381 -1.95 24.78 10.84
N SER A 382 -2.34 23.55 10.48
CA SER A 382 -1.63 22.69 9.54
C SER A 382 -2.12 23.07 8.14
N GLY A 383 -1.26 23.75 7.39
CA GLY A 383 -1.52 24.05 6.00
C GLY A 383 -0.72 23.08 5.16
N ALA A 384 -1.39 22.15 4.47
CA ALA A 384 -0.72 21.36 3.44
C ALA A 384 -0.29 22.32 2.34
N SER A 385 0.99 22.31 2.05
CA SER A 385 1.45 22.67 0.72
C SER A 385 1.16 21.50 -0.21
N GLY A 386 0.30 21.68 -1.20
CA GLY A 386 0.13 20.68 -2.27
C GLY A 386 -1.14 19.83 -2.16
N ASP A 387 -1.35 19.00 -3.18
CA ASP A 387 -2.42 18.00 -3.24
C ASP A 387 -2.11 16.89 -2.22
N GLY A 388 -3.13 16.29 -1.60
CA GLY A 388 -2.87 15.22 -0.62
C GLY A 388 -4.11 14.60 0.03
N GLY A 389 -3.85 13.70 0.99
CA GLY A 389 -4.83 12.97 1.80
C GLY A 389 -5.29 13.66 3.09
N TYR A 390 -6.54 13.47 3.51
CA TYR A 390 -7.09 13.99 4.76
C TYR A 390 -8.10 13.04 5.39
N ILE A 391 -8.25 13.17 6.71
CA ILE A 391 -9.35 12.61 7.48
C ILE A 391 -10.26 13.74 7.96
N ARG A 392 -11.56 13.51 8.00
CA ARG A 392 -12.56 14.43 8.57
C ARG A 392 -13.57 13.65 9.39
N ARG A 393 -14.11 14.30 10.43
CA ARG A 393 -15.13 13.73 11.29
C ARG A 393 -16.37 14.61 11.37
N ASN A 394 -17.54 14.00 11.28
CA ASN A 394 -18.80 14.67 11.55
C ASN A 394 -19.31 14.29 12.95
N THR A 395 -19.59 15.28 13.80
CA THR A 395 -19.95 15.09 15.24
C THR A 395 -21.37 15.59 15.53
N GLY A 396 -22.26 15.49 14.54
CA GLY A 396 -23.52 16.21 14.49
C GLY A 396 -24.64 15.58 15.30
N THR A 397 -24.80 15.96 16.57
CA THR A 397 -25.98 15.49 17.34
C THR A 397 -27.30 16.10 16.86
N GLY A 398 -28.37 15.30 16.76
CA GLY A 398 -29.74 15.80 16.61
C GLY A 398 -30.14 16.30 15.21
N GLY A 399 -29.49 15.83 14.14
CA GLY A 399 -29.80 16.21 12.76
C GLY A 399 -29.22 17.56 12.34
N THR A 400 -28.25 18.09 13.08
CA THR A 400 -27.44 19.24 12.65
C THR A 400 -26.08 18.77 12.18
N ASN A 401 -25.65 19.15 10.97
CA ASN A 401 -24.33 18.87 10.39
C ASN A 401 -23.21 19.67 11.07
N ASN A 402 -23.10 19.60 12.40
CA ASN A 402 -21.98 20.21 13.12
C ASN A 402 -20.73 19.34 12.89
N ARG A 403 -20.03 19.67 11.81
CA ARG A 403 -18.75 19.08 11.42
C ARG A 403 -17.65 19.66 12.30
N THR A 404 -16.87 18.77 12.92
CA THR A 404 -15.62 19.14 13.59
C THR A 404 -14.51 18.48 12.79
N ASP A 405 -13.93 19.23 11.87
CA ASP A 405 -12.85 18.72 11.03
C ASP A 405 -11.58 18.57 11.88
N THR A 406 -11.08 17.34 12.05
CA THR A 406 -9.68 17.11 12.43
C THR A 406 -8.90 16.95 11.14
N ALA A 407 -8.49 18.05 10.52
CA ALA A 407 -7.56 18.01 9.40
C ALA A 407 -6.17 17.61 9.92
N ALA A 408 -5.97 16.32 10.14
CA ALA A 408 -4.64 15.74 10.33
C ALA A 408 -4.18 15.34 8.94
N GLU A 409 -3.25 16.14 8.39
CA GLU A 409 -2.64 15.87 7.09
C GLU A 409 -1.54 14.81 7.20
N ASP A 410 -1.28 14.33 8.42
CA ASP A 410 -0.35 13.26 8.78
C ASP A 410 -0.97 12.51 9.97
N ALA A 411 -2.17 11.95 9.80
CA ALA A 411 -2.74 11.08 10.83
C ALA A 411 -1.97 9.75 10.79
N PRO A 412 -1.33 9.33 11.90
CA PRO A 412 -0.71 8.01 11.96
C PRO A 412 -1.70 6.94 11.51
N GLY A 413 -1.28 6.05 10.63
CA GLY A 413 -2.12 4.98 10.08
C GLY A 413 -3.06 5.36 8.93
N PHE A 414 -2.92 6.55 8.33
CA PHE A 414 -3.69 6.91 7.14
C PHE A 414 -2.80 7.32 5.98
N LEU A 415 -2.98 6.67 4.84
CA LEU A 415 -2.33 6.99 3.58
C LEU A 415 -3.38 7.28 2.50
N ALA A 416 -3.13 8.31 1.69
CA ALA A 416 -3.89 8.54 0.46
C ALA A 416 -2.95 8.71 -0.72
N VAL A 417 -3.15 7.92 -1.78
CA VAL A 417 -2.33 7.91 -3.00
C VAL A 417 -3.20 8.28 -4.18
N GLU A 418 -2.73 9.21 -5.03
CA GLU A 418 -3.29 9.51 -6.34
C GLU A 418 -2.41 8.84 -7.42
N SER A 419 -3.03 8.17 -8.40
CA SER A 419 -2.33 7.62 -9.56
C SER A 419 -1.80 8.71 -10.49
N ALA A 420 -0.77 8.40 -11.29
CA ALA A 420 -0.16 9.39 -12.20
C ALA A 420 -1.14 9.97 -13.24
N ASP A 421 -2.17 9.21 -13.63
CA ASP A 421 -3.24 9.64 -14.53
C ASP A 421 -4.43 10.32 -13.82
N ARG A 422 -4.41 10.38 -12.48
CA ARG A 422 -5.45 10.96 -11.61
C ARG A 422 -6.82 10.31 -11.71
N LEU A 423 -6.87 9.07 -12.18
CA LEU A 423 -8.11 8.30 -12.29
C LEU A 423 -8.29 7.31 -11.15
N THR A 424 -7.25 7.02 -10.37
CA THR A 424 -7.33 6.10 -9.23
C THR A 424 -6.83 6.78 -7.96
N TYR A 425 -7.63 6.68 -6.90
CA TYR A 425 -7.31 7.18 -5.57
C TYR A 425 -7.39 6.02 -4.58
N THR A 426 -6.32 5.76 -3.85
CA THR A 426 -6.27 4.68 -2.85
C THR A 426 -6.15 5.27 -1.46
N PHE A 427 -7.07 4.92 -0.57
CA PHE A 427 -7.04 5.24 0.86
C PHE A 427 -6.68 3.98 1.64
N VAL A 428 -5.65 4.04 2.47
CA VAL A 428 -5.28 2.95 3.39
C VAL A 428 -5.49 3.45 4.80
N ILE A 429 -6.21 2.68 5.60
CA ILE A 429 -6.66 3.04 6.94
C ILE A 429 -6.25 1.90 7.88
N ASP A 430 -5.23 2.12 8.69
CA ASP A 430 -4.86 1.24 9.79
C ASP A 430 -5.66 1.62 11.03
N TRP A 431 -6.67 0.81 11.33
CA TRP A 431 -7.58 1.00 12.46
C TRP A 431 -6.93 0.70 13.82
N THR A 432 -5.75 0.07 13.83
CA THR A 432 -4.99 -0.23 15.03
C THR A 432 -4.08 0.93 15.45
N SER A 433 -3.88 1.89 14.56
CA SER A 433 -3.09 3.09 14.80
C SER A 433 -3.83 4.16 15.62
N GLY A 434 -3.12 5.23 15.95
CA GLY A 434 -3.60 6.42 16.66
C GLY A 434 -4.56 7.32 15.87
N LEU A 435 -5.43 6.76 15.03
CA LEU A 435 -6.40 7.56 14.28
C LEU A 435 -7.21 8.43 15.24
N PRO A 436 -7.40 9.73 14.91
CA PRO A 436 -7.89 10.70 15.86
C PRO A 436 -9.29 10.36 16.37
N ALA A 437 -9.39 10.21 17.70
CA ALA A 437 -10.63 10.15 18.45
C ALA A 437 -11.54 8.94 18.16
N LEU A 438 -10.92 7.78 17.86
CA LEU A 438 -11.52 6.46 18.07
C LEU A 438 -11.59 6.13 19.56
N SER A 439 -12.65 5.45 19.99
CA SER A 439 -12.75 4.97 21.38
C SER A 439 -12.06 3.61 21.59
N SER A 440 -11.94 2.84 20.52
CA SER A 440 -11.17 1.58 20.39
C SER A 440 -11.05 1.23 18.91
N VAL A 441 -10.22 0.25 18.57
CA VAL A 441 -10.17 -0.34 17.22
C VAL A 441 -11.59 -0.78 16.80
N PRO A 442 -12.13 -0.28 15.67
CA PRO A 442 -13.40 -0.70 15.12
C PRO A 442 -13.50 -2.20 14.91
N THR A 443 -14.71 -2.74 15.06
CA THR A 443 -15.00 -4.13 14.65
C THR A 443 -15.87 -4.18 13.40
N GLN A 444 -16.57 -3.08 13.08
CA GLN A 444 -17.47 -2.99 11.93
C GLN A 444 -17.53 -1.56 11.39
N PHE A 445 -17.75 -1.45 10.08
CA PHE A 445 -18.09 -0.17 9.45
C PHE A 445 -19.10 -0.33 8.30
N VAL A 446 -19.70 0.77 7.89
CA VAL A 446 -20.55 0.88 6.70
C VAL A 446 -20.01 2.00 5.82
N VAL A 447 -19.78 1.71 4.54
CA VAL A 447 -19.52 2.77 3.56
C VAL A 447 -20.87 3.41 3.20
N ASN A 448 -21.04 4.65 3.64
CA ASN A 448 -22.24 5.44 3.41
C ASN A 448 -22.28 6.00 1.99
N GLU A 449 -21.14 6.51 1.52
CA GLU A 449 -21.03 7.22 0.24
C GLU A 449 -19.56 7.26 -0.19
N VAL A 450 -19.31 7.14 -1.49
CA VAL A 450 -18.04 7.50 -2.11
C VAL A 450 -18.33 8.46 -3.23
N PHE A 451 -17.57 9.55 -3.35
CA PHE A 451 -17.80 10.55 -4.37
C PHE A 451 -16.54 11.25 -4.87
N ALA A 452 -16.67 11.84 -6.06
CA ALA A 452 -15.71 12.73 -6.68
C ALA A 452 -16.37 14.07 -7.05
N SER A 453 -15.67 15.18 -6.83
CA SER A 453 -16.12 16.53 -7.19
C SER A 453 -14.95 17.34 -7.72
N ASP A 454 -15.14 18.00 -8.86
CA ASP A 454 -14.10 18.82 -9.50
C ASP A 454 -14.16 20.31 -9.09
N GLY A 455 -15.01 20.72 -8.15
CA GLY A 455 -14.93 22.06 -7.54
C GLY A 455 -15.37 23.27 -8.41
N GLY A 456 -16.58 23.22 -8.97
CA GLY A 456 -17.34 24.39 -9.46
C GLY A 456 -18.15 25.09 -8.35
N GLU A 457 -18.66 26.31 -8.57
CA GLU A 457 -19.15 27.24 -7.53
C GLU A 457 -19.97 26.61 -6.36
N GLY A 458 -19.34 26.61 -5.18
CA GLY A 458 -19.81 27.07 -3.86
C GLY A 458 -21.23 26.73 -3.38
N VAL A 459 -21.29 26.22 -2.14
CA VAL A 459 -22.39 26.34 -1.16
C VAL A 459 -23.69 26.95 -1.72
N ALA A 460 -24.63 26.07 -2.08
CA ALA A 460 -25.98 26.37 -2.58
C ALA A 460 -26.09 26.82 -4.05
N SER A 461 -25.66 26.02 -5.03
CA SER A 461 -26.52 25.47 -6.11
C SER A 461 -25.71 24.87 -7.28
N SER A 462 -25.97 23.57 -7.55
CA SER A 462 -25.83 22.78 -8.78
C SER A 462 -24.68 23.04 -9.78
N ASN A 463 -23.80 22.02 -9.89
CA ASN A 463 -23.10 21.52 -11.09
C ASN A 463 -21.66 21.99 -11.34
N SER A 464 -20.73 21.03 -11.30
CA SER A 464 -20.20 20.48 -12.55
C SER A 464 -19.59 19.08 -12.36
N SER A 465 -20.38 18.03 -12.64
CA SER A 465 -19.88 16.93 -13.48
C SER A 465 -19.79 17.45 -14.92
N ASN A 466 -18.89 16.91 -15.73
CA ASN A 466 -18.62 17.36 -17.10
C ASN A 466 -19.81 17.20 -18.09
N ASP A 467 -20.96 16.69 -17.62
CA ASP A 467 -22.15 16.39 -18.43
C ASP A 467 -23.41 17.19 -18.05
N GLY A 468 -23.30 18.17 -17.14
CA GLY A 468 -24.44 19.00 -16.74
C GLY A 468 -25.47 18.29 -15.85
N ARG A 469 -25.15 17.14 -15.24
CA ARG A 469 -25.95 16.55 -14.16
C ARG A 469 -25.73 17.28 -12.84
N ALA A 470 -26.84 17.44 -12.12
CA ALA A 470 -26.87 18.07 -10.80
C ALA A 470 -26.78 17.06 -9.68
N ALA A 471 -25.60 16.48 -9.50
CA ALA A 471 -25.15 15.88 -8.25
C ALA A 471 -23.68 15.48 -8.39
N ILE A 472 -22.98 15.58 -7.26
CA ILE A 472 -21.86 14.75 -6.83
C ILE A 472 -22.10 13.34 -7.37
N ASP A 473 -21.22 12.86 -8.25
CA ASP A 473 -21.33 11.48 -8.71
C ASP A 473 -20.94 10.58 -7.53
N ASN A 474 -21.89 9.76 -7.10
CA ASN A 474 -21.78 9.01 -5.87
C ASN A 474 -22.25 7.57 -6.05
N VAL A 475 -21.66 6.66 -5.28
CA VAL A 475 -22.22 5.32 -5.15
C VAL A 475 -23.56 5.43 -4.42
N THR A 476 -24.64 5.00 -5.06
CA THR A 476 -26.02 5.22 -4.61
C THR A 476 -26.50 4.20 -3.57
N ASP A 477 -25.83 3.04 -3.46
CA ASP A 477 -26.15 1.98 -2.51
C ASP A 477 -25.05 1.86 -1.44
N ALA A 478 -25.44 1.93 -0.16
CA ALA A 478 -24.53 1.69 0.95
C ALA A 478 -24.00 0.24 0.94
N SER A 479 -22.77 0.03 1.41
CA SER A 479 -22.13 -1.30 1.42
C SER A 479 -22.84 -2.36 2.28
N GLY A 480 -23.78 -1.93 3.13
CA GLY A 480 -24.17 -2.71 4.30
C GLY A 480 -23.03 -2.77 5.33
N THR A 481 -23.24 -3.56 6.39
CA THR A 481 -22.24 -3.71 7.47
C THR A 481 -21.09 -4.61 7.02
N ILE A 482 -19.88 -4.06 7.01
CA ILE A 482 -18.61 -4.72 6.76
C ILE A 482 -17.96 -5.04 8.13
N THR A 483 -17.32 -6.19 8.24
CA THR A 483 -16.57 -6.60 9.45
C THR A 483 -15.09 -6.33 9.24
N VAL A 484 -14.44 -5.75 10.25
CA VAL A 484 -13.00 -5.44 10.29
C VAL A 484 -12.21 -6.66 10.73
#